data_AF-A0A8T4GDX5-F1
#
_entry.id   AF-A0A8T4GDX5-F1
#
_cell.length_a   1.000
_cell.length_b   1.000
_cell.length_c   1.000
_cell.angle_alpha   90.00
_cell.angle_beta   90.00
_cell.angle_gamma   90.00
#
_symmetry.space_group_name_H-M   'P 1'
#
loop_
_entity.id
_entity.type
_entity.pdbx_description
1 polymer ?
#
loop_
_entity_poly.entity_id
_entity_poly.type
_entity_poly.pdbx_seq_one_letter_code
_entity_poly.pdbx_strand_id
1 'polypeptide(L)'
;MTEDANVSRVLPAAVVTLVFGVMAVTFLGAEFGEFSTFAGESVVHNIGYALFNLTGYEELSTIPSEGFLAAFLIVAVALDVAVDGAIYLAKREEDGSIVAAVGEAFTDGGER
;
A
#
# COMPACT_ATOMS: atom_id res chain seq x y z
N MET A 1 -29.18 -15.71 19.77
CA MET A 1 -29.04 -15.03 18.46
C MET A 1 -27.94 -13.94 18.49
N THR A 2 -27.24 -13.73 19.61
CA THR A 2 -26.17 -12.72 19.76
C THR A 2 -24.75 -13.26 19.56
N GLU A 3 -24.51 -14.57 19.68
CA GLU A 3 -23.19 -15.18 19.42
C GLU A 3 -22.79 -15.11 17.93
N ASP A 4 -23.71 -15.38 16.99
CA ASP A 4 -23.39 -15.42 15.55
C ASP A 4 -22.95 -14.05 15.00
N ALA A 5 -23.54 -12.96 15.50
CA ALA A 5 -23.20 -11.60 15.10
C ALA A 5 -21.81 -11.15 15.58
N ASN A 6 -21.40 -11.61 16.77
CA ASN A 6 -20.08 -11.32 17.31
C ASN A 6 -18.99 -12.09 16.55
N VAL A 7 -19.22 -13.37 16.21
CA VAL A 7 -18.28 -14.18 15.41
C VAL A 7 -18.05 -13.55 14.04
N SER A 8 -19.11 -13.06 13.38
CA SER A 8 -19.03 -12.39 12.07
C SER A 8 -18.14 -11.13 12.10
N ARG A 9 -18.16 -10.35 13.19
CA ARG A 9 -17.35 -9.13 13.32
C ARG A 9 -15.91 -9.41 13.76
N VAL A 10 -15.70 -10.44 14.57
CA VAL A 10 -14.38 -10.81 15.10
C VAL A 10 -13.54 -11.49 14.02
N LEU A 11 -14.16 -12.18 13.07
CA LEU A 11 -13.46 -12.87 11.97
C LEU A 11 -12.57 -11.93 11.12
N PRO A 12 -13.07 -10.82 10.53
CA PRO A 12 -12.23 -9.92 9.74
C PRO A 12 -11.15 -9.23 10.60
N ALA A 13 -11.46 -8.89 11.85
CA ALA A 13 -10.47 -8.33 12.78
C ALA A 13 -9.33 -9.33 13.04
N ALA A 14 -9.66 -10.60 13.30
CA ALA A 14 -8.67 -11.65 13.51
C ALA A 14 -7.79 -11.89 12.26
N VAL A 15 -8.38 -11.87 11.06
CA VAL A 15 -7.64 -11.99 9.79
C VAL A 15 -6.64 -10.85 9.63
N VAL A 16 -7.06 -9.60 9.87
CA VAL A 16 -6.16 -8.44 9.78
C VAL A 16 -5.04 -8.54 10.80
N THR A 17 -5.36 -8.88 12.06
CA THR A 17 -4.35 -9.06 13.10
C THR A 17 -3.36 -10.17 12.75
N LEU A 18 -3.83 -11.27 12.16
CA LEU A 18 -2.97 -12.36 11.71
C LEU A 18 -2.01 -11.88 10.61
N VAL A 19 -2.50 -11.20 9.57
CA VAL A 19 -1.67 -10.69 8.47
C VAL A 19 -0.62 -9.71 8.99
N PHE A 20 -1.01 -8.77 9.86
CA PHE A 20 -0.08 -7.84 10.49
C PHE A 20 0.94 -8.54 11.39
N GLY A 21 0.51 -9.55 12.16
CA GLY A 21 1.39 -10.36 12.98
C GLY A 21 2.46 -11.08 12.16
N VAL A 22 2.06 -11.70 11.03
CA VAL A 22 2.99 -12.36 10.10
C VAL A 22 3.99 -11.36 9.52
N MET A 23 3.51 -10.19 9.08
CA MET A 23 4.38 -9.11 8.58
C MET A 23 5.39 -8.65 9.64
N ALA A 24 4.92 -8.41 10.88
CA ALA A 24 5.79 -8.00 11.99
C ALA A 24 6.87 -9.04 12.31
N VAL A 25 6.50 -10.32 12.37
CA VAL A 25 7.46 -11.42 12.59
C VAL A 25 8.47 -11.49 11.45
N THR A 26 8.01 -11.33 10.20
CA THR A 26 8.87 -11.36 9.01
C THR A 26 9.89 -10.22 9.04
N PHE A 27 9.46 -9.01 9.36
CA PHE A 27 10.35 -7.85 9.43
C PHE A 27 11.34 -7.92 10.58
N LEU A 28 10.91 -8.40 11.75
CA LEU A 28 11.79 -8.58 12.92
C LEU A 28 12.80 -9.71 12.73
N GLY A 29 12.44 -10.73 11.94
CA GLY A 29 13.31 -11.87 11.61
C GLY A 29 14.16 -11.66 10.35
N ALA A 30 13.98 -10.55 9.62
CA ALA A 30 14.72 -10.28 8.40
C ALA A 30 16.16 -9.86 8.75
N GLU A 31 17.13 -10.65 8.31
CA GLU A 31 18.54 -10.27 8.32
C GLU A 31 18.90 -9.63 6.99
N PHE A 32 19.42 -8.40 7.04
CA PHE A 32 19.97 -7.73 5.87
C PHE A 32 21.46 -8.03 5.79
N GLY A 33 21.92 -8.49 4.62
CA GLY A 33 23.34 -8.69 4.36
C GLY A 33 24.13 -7.38 4.30
N GLU A 34 25.38 -7.46 3.85
CA GLU A 34 26.20 -6.26 3.63
C GLU A 34 25.53 -5.32 2.62
N PHE A 35 25.27 -4.08 3.05
CA PHE A 35 24.67 -3.06 2.18
C PHE A 35 25.68 -2.62 1.13
N SER A 36 25.58 -3.16 -0.08
CA SER A 36 26.32 -2.62 -1.23
C SER A 36 25.71 -1.27 -1.63
N THR A 37 26.47 -0.20 -1.49
CA THR A 37 26.05 1.12 -2.00
C THR A 37 26.48 1.26 -3.47
N PHE A 38 25.70 1.96 -4.27
CA PHE A 38 25.99 2.18 -5.70
C PHE A 38 27.07 3.26 -5.94
N ALA A 39 28.12 3.31 -5.12
CA ALA A 39 29.26 4.23 -5.28
C ALA A 39 28.90 5.74 -5.43
N GLY A 40 27.74 6.17 -4.93
CA GLY A 40 27.24 7.56 -5.05
C GLY A 40 26.35 7.83 -6.26
N GLU A 41 26.11 6.82 -7.11
CA GLU A 41 25.19 6.90 -8.23
C GLU A 41 23.73 7.00 -7.77
N SER A 42 22.95 7.82 -8.47
CA SER A 42 21.55 8.03 -8.13
C SER A 42 20.66 6.91 -8.69
N VAL A 43 20.13 6.06 -7.81
CA VAL A 43 19.12 5.05 -8.15
C VAL A 43 17.87 5.68 -8.80
N VAL A 44 17.42 6.85 -8.33
CA VAL A 44 16.22 7.53 -8.84
C VAL A 44 16.35 7.91 -10.31
N HIS A 45 17.47 8.55 -10.70
CA HIS A 45 17.80 8.83 -12.10
C HIS A 45 17.81 7.58 -12.97
N ASN A 46 18.44 6.49 -12.52
CA ASN A 46 18.49 5.24 -13.27
C ASN A 46 17.09 4.62 -13.45
N ILE A 47 16.22 4.64 -12.42
CA ILE A 47 14.80 4.26 -12.57
C ILE A 47 14.13 5.11 -13.66
N GLY A 48 14.39 6.42 -13.69
CA GLY A 48 13.94 7.33 -14.74
C GLY A 48 14.42 6.94 -16.14
N TYR A 49 15.68 6.56 -16.29
CA TYR A 49 16.22 6.05 -17.56
C TYR A 49 15.58 4.72 -17.96
N ALA A 50 15.34 3.81 -17.02
CA ALA A 50 14.63 2.56 -17.27
C ALA A 50 13.18 2.77 -17.74
N LEU A 51 12.47 3.78 -17.20
CA LEU A 51 11.10 4.11 -17.63
C LEU A 51 11.00 4.45 -19.12
N PHE A 52 12.03 5.13 -19.65
CA PHE A 52 12.08 5.53 -21.05
C PHE A 52 12.91 4.58 -21.91
N ASN A 53 13.26 3.40 -21.40
CA ASN A 53 14.07 2.40 -22.10
C ASN A 53 15.43 2.94 -22.58
N LEU A 54 16.07 3.76 -21.74
CA LEU A 54 17.38 4.38 -21.98
C LEU A 54 18.54 3.59 -21.35
N THR A 55 18.31 2.35 -20.89
CA THR A 55 19.31 1.55 -20.17
C THR A 55 20.42 0.99 -21.06
N GLY A 56 20.25 1.04 -22.39
CA GLY A 56 21.29 0.69 -23.36
C GLY A 56 22.38 1.75 -23.57
N TYR A 57 22.27 2.91 -22.94
CA TYR A 57 23.28 3.98 -23.00
C TYR A 57 24.13 3.95 -21.73
N GLU A 58 25.31 3.31 -21.80
CA GLU A 58 26.20 3.10 -20.64
C GLU A 58 26.68 4.42 -20.00
N GLU A 59 26.69 5.52 -20.76
CA GLU A 59 27.03 6.86 -20.27
C GLU A 59 25.92 7.49 -19.40
N LEU A 60 24.69 7.00 -19.50
CA LEU A 60 23.51 7.50 -18.79
C LEU A 60 23.06 6.54 -17.68
N SER A 61 23.02 5.25 -17.98
CA SER A 61 22.47 4.21 -17.10
C SER A 61 23.60 3.42 -16.43
N THR A 62 24.05 3.90 -15.27
CA THR A 62 25.15 3.31 -14.49
C THR A 62 24.72 2.16 -13.58
N ILE A 63 23.41 2.03 -13.31
CA ILE A 63 22.84 1.00 -12.43
C ILE A 63 21.82 0.16 -13.22
N PRO A 64 21.85 -1.19 -13.13
CA PRO A 64 20.80 -2.05 -13.68
C PRO A 64 19.51 -1.89 -12.86
N SER A 65 18.67 -0.91 -13.24
CA SER A 65 17.55 -0.44 -12.43
C SER A 65 16.18 -0.97 -12.83
N GLU A 66 16.10 -1.90 -13.77
CA GLU A 66 14.85 -2.50 -14.24
C GLU A 66 14.10 -3.21 -13.10
N GLY A 67 14.82 -3.88 -12.20
CA GLY A 67 14.24 -4.52 -11.02
C GLY A 67 13.64 -3.51 -10.04
N PHE A 68 14.32 -2.37 -9.83
CA PHE A 68 13.79 -1.29 -9.01
C PHE A 68 12.57 -0.64 -9.66
N LEU A 69 12.57 -0.45 -10.98
CA LEU A 69 11.42 0.04 -11.72
C LEU A 69 10.23 -0.92 -11.60
N ALA A 70 10.44 -2.23 -11.78
CA ALA A 70 9.40 -3.23 -11.64
C ALA A 70 8.80 -3.21 -10.22
N ALA A 71 9.65 -3.18 -9.18
CA ALA A 71 9.19 -3.08 -7.80
C ALA A 71 8.40 -1.78 -7.54
N PHE A 72 8.89 -0.64 -8.05
CA PHE A 72 8.21 0.65 -7.95
C PHE A 72 6.81 0.61 -8.58
N LEU A 73 6.67 0.05 -9.79
CA LEU A 73 5.38 -0.08 -10.47
C LEU A 73 4.43 -1.05 -9.76
N ILE A 74 4.93 -2.17 -9.25
CA ILE A 74 4.14 -3.11 -8.45
C ILE A 74 3.59 -2.42 -7.20
N VAL A 75 4.44 -1.69 -6.48
CA VAL A 75 4.03 -0.94 -5.28
C VAL A 75 3.03 0.16 -5.65
N ALA A 76 3.25 0.89 -6.75
CA ALA A 76 2.32 1.92 -7.20
C ALA A 76 0.91 1.37 -7.45
N VAL A 77 0.80 0.25 -8.19
CA VAL A 77 -0.48 -0.43 -8.44
C VAL A 77 -1.09 -0.99 -7.16
N ALA A 78 -0.28 -1.60 -6.29
CA ALA A 78 -0.77 -2.13 -5.03
C ALA A 78 -1.32 -1.03 -4.11
N LEU A 79 -0.65 0.13 -4.06
CA LEU A 79 -1.10 1.27 -3.27
C LEU A 79 -2.40 1.87 -3.82
N ASP A 80 -2.53 1.97 -5.15
CA ASP A 80 -3.75 2.43 -5.81
C ASP A 80 -4.95 1.54 -5.42
N VAL A 81 -4.82 0.23 -5.61
CA VAL A 81 -5.85 -0.75 -5.25
C VAL A 81 -6.13 -0.78 -3.74
N ALA A 82 -5.11 -0.59 -2.90
CA ALA A 82 -5.29 -0.57 -1.45
C ALA A 82 -6.10 0.66 -1.00
N VAL A 83 -5.83 1.84 -1.56
CA VAL A 83 -6.58 3.06 -1.27
C VAL A 83 -8.02 2.93 -1.78
N ASP A 84 -8.23 2.47 -3.00
CA ASP A 84 -9.57 2.24 -3.56
C ASP A 84 -10.35 1.21 -2.74
N GLY A 85 -9.70 0.11 -2.36
CA GLY A 85 -10.28 -0.90 -1.49
C GLY A 85 -10.64 -0.35 -0.11
N ALA A 86 -9.77 0.47 0.49
CA ALA A 86 -10.05 1.10 1.78
C ALA A 86 -11.24 2.06 1.69
N ILE A 87 -11.32 2.89 0.64
CA ILE A 87 -12.45 3.79 0.41
C ILE A 87 -13.73 3.00 0.18
N TYR A 88 -13.69 1.95 -0.65
CA TYR A 88 -14.83 1.09 -0.92
C TYR A 88 -15.36 0.42 0.36
N LEU A 89 -14.48 -0.13 1.19
CA LEU A 89 -14.83 -0.76 2.47
C LEU A 89 -15.27 0.25 3.53
N ALA A 90 -14.80 1.49 3.47
CA ALA A 90 -15.20 2.55 4.41
C ALA A 90 -16.62 3.05 4.13
N LYS A 91 -17.15 2.87 2.92
CA LYS A 91 -18.54 3.16 2.60
C LYS A 91 -19.43 2.13 3.28
N ARG A 92 -20.35 2.58 4.13
CA ARG A 92 -21.43 1.76 4.66
C ARG A 92 -22.73 2.14 3.98
N GLU A 93 -23.54 1.15 3.68
CA GLU A 93 -24.93 1.38 3.29
C GLU A 93 -25.80 1.25 4.53
N GLU A 94 -26.49 2.32 4.90
CA GLU A 94 -27.47 2.35 5.99
C GLU A 94 -28.77 2.91 5.42
N ASP A 95 -29.87 2.16 5.56
CA ASP A 95 -31.20 2.49 5.03
C ASP A 95 -31.25 2.87 3.53
N GLY A 96 -30.41 2.23 2.70
CA GLY A 96 -30.35 2.49 1.26
C GLY A 96 -29.61 3.77 0.86
N SER A 97 -28.94 4.43 1.83
CA SER A 97 -28.07 5.58 1.62
C SER A 97 -26.60 5.19 1.85
N ILE A 98 -25.69 5.66 1.00
CA ILE A 98 -24.24 5.48 1.19
C ILE A 98 -23.77 6.49 2.23
N VAL A 99 -23.52 6.03 3.46
CA VAL A 99 -22.94 6.83 4.54
C VAL A 99 -21.42 6.63 4.54
N ALA A 100 -20.68 7.68 4.24
CA ALA A 100 -19.23 7.69 4.39
C ALA A 100 -18.89 8.08 5.84
N ALA A 101 -18.12 7.24 6.55
CA ALA A 101 -17.73 7.46 7.95
C ALA A 101 -17.00 8.80 8.22
N VAL A 102 -16.44 9.42 7.17
CA VAL A 102 -15.76 10.73 7.26
C VAL A 102 -16.72 11.89 7.00
N GLY A 103 -17.80 11.70 6.24
CA GLY A 103 -18.72 12.76 5.84
C GLY A 103 -19.58 13.30 6.98
N GLU A 104 -20.05 12.42 7.86
CA GLU A 104 -20.89 12.80 9.01
C GLU A 104 -20.17 13.73 10.00
N ALA A 105 -18.85 13.60 10.15
CA ALA A 105 -18.06 14.44 11.05
C ALA A 105 -17.93 15.91 10.57
N PHE A 106 -18.22 16.20 9.30
CA PHE A 106 -18.12 17.55 8.72
C PHE A 106 -19.48 18.19 8.40
N THR A 107 -20.60 17.48 8.59
CA THR A 107 -21.95 17.99 8.31
C THR A 107 -22.76 18.22 9.59
N ASP A 108 -22.24 19.06 10.50
CA ASP A 108 -23.05 19.77 11.53
C ASP A 108 -23.31 21.23 11.09
N GLY A 109 -23.51 21.42 9.79
CA GLY A 109 -23.68 22.72 9.15
C GLY A 109 -25.06 23.33 9.36
N GLY A 110 -25.48 23.49 10.61
CA GLY A 110 -26.47 24.47 11.08
C GLY A 110 -27.91 24.36 10.56
N GLU A 111 -28.82 23.91 11.43
CA GLU A 111 -30.23 24.24 11.32
C GLU A 111 -30.46 25.73 11.62
N ARG A 112 -30.99 26.46 10.63
CA ARG A 112 -31.70 27.72 10.81
C ARG A 112 -32.92 27.77 9.91
#